data_AF-A0A139AJV6-F1
#
_entry.id   AF-A0A139AJV6-F1
#
_cell.length_a   1.000
_cell.length_b   1.000
_cell.length_c   1.000
_cell.angle_alpha   90.00
_cell.angle_beta   90.00
_cell.angle_gamma   90.00
#
_symmetry.space_group_name_H-M   'P 1'
#
loop_
_entity.id
_entity.type
_entity.pdbx_description
1 polymer ?
#
loop_
_entity_poly.entity_id
_entity_poly.type
_entity_poly.pdbx_seq_one_letter_code
_entity_poly.pdbx_strand_id
1 'polypeptide(L)'
;MTSKRSPTKPDAPVTVPKGATGRLFDAVEQSRLDLVKQALQDGGDPDERKKVTLIVEWPTGERRLLEKGGLFSQDKYEDVMERREESQLMESVLALAIRSGNVEIVKTLLDSGRCDPNKKLSWRIANVFRTWSSDLWENHRWTPLNTTTFSSHLEFALFCGKNTFNKPGSDVVLKSPENWDLVSQEFFCSPHITIVKLLVSHGTRITDADLAVAERLREGRDAFSNRIAAQTAFIEVLSSNTTLEVNQAAVEKITPKQTSASISSSSALWTSKSTGNLLEPNEEIAELRRVNREQHRHIMELQDAYDELLWKYEALRMQVESVTPAEDHEPAVSSPLGNSTAPYLAVHPRFEDRPAHHDRAASDRTYQPINRRARTPSPVNVPRRSHSLTPPPQLANGTGPAPSLPLPPPVSPFFVPKRADSAQLHA
;
A
#
# COMPACT_ATOMS: atom_id res chain seq x y z
N MET A 1 -36.28 1.86 -26.27
CA MET A 1 -35.46 0.91 -25.49
C MET A 1 -33.98 1.21 -25.75
N THR A 2 -33.33 1.98 -24.87
CA THR A 2 -31.88 2.14 -24.92
C THR A 2 -31.23 0.84 -24.45
N SER A 3 -30.42 0.22 -25.31
CA SER A 3 -29.64 -0.96 -24.93
C SER A 3 -28.58 -0.53 -23.93
N LYS A 4 -28.87 -0.68 -22.63
CA LYS A 4 -27.85 -0.58 -21.58
C LYS A 4 -26.78 -1.61 -21.94
N ARG A 5 -25.62 -1.15 -22.42
CA ARG A 5 -24.45 -2.03 -22.55
C ARG A 5 -24.19 -2.60 -21.16
N SER A 6 -24.38 -3.90 -21.01
CA SER A 6 -23.97 -4.59 -19.79
C SER A 6 -22.51 -4.25 -19.54
N PRO A 7 -22.11 -3.86 -18.32
CA PRO A 7 -20.71 -3.59 -18.03
C PRO A 7 -19.91 -4.82 -18.44
N THR A 8 -18.96 -4.62 -19.35
CA THR A 8 -18.06 -5.69 -19.79
C THR A 8 -17.34 -6.22 -18.57
N LYS A 9 -17.43 -7.54 -18.34
CA LYS A 9 -16.76 -8.21 -17.22
C LYS A 9 -15.34 -7.65 -17.09
N PRO A 10 -14.91 -7.19 -15.90
CA PRO A 10 -13.61 -6.55 -15.75
C PRO A 10 -12.52 -7.48 -16.28
N ASP A 11 -11.69 -6.94 -17.20
CA ASP A 11 -10.54 -7.65 -17.75
C ASP A 11 -9.66 -8.13 -16.60
N ALA A 12 -9.11 -9.34 -16.73
CA ALA A 12 -8.01 -9.75 -15.86
C ALA A 12 -6.85 -8.75 -16.02
N PRO A 13 -6.13 -8.39 -14.94
CA PRO A 13 -5.01 -7.46 -15.02
C PRO A 13 -3.99 -7.94 -16.04
N VAL A 14 -3.72 -7.11 -17.04
CA VAL A 14 -2.86 -7.47 -18.18
C VAL A 14 -1.41 -7.24 -17.79
N THR A 15 -0.66 -8.33 -17.67
CA THR A 15 0.79 -8.31 -17.47
C THR A 15 1.48 -8.38 -18.84
N VAL A 16 2.42 -7.46 -19.09
CA VAL A 16 3.26 -7.50 -20.30
C VAL A 16 4.72 -7.55 -19.85
N PRO A 17 5.37 -8.73 -19.89
CA PRO A 17 6.77 -8.86 -19.50
C PRO A 17 7.65 -8.10 -20.50
N LYS A 18 8.19 -6.96 -20.06
CA LYS A 18 9.05 -6.10 -20.89
C LYS A 18 10.53 -6.34 -20.53
N GLY A 19 11.30 -6.80 -21.50
CA GLY A 19 12.75 -7.01 -21.36
C GLY A 19 13.13 -8.16 -20.42
N ALA A 20 14.41 -8.21 -20.06
CA ALA A 20 14.96 -9.22 -19.16
C ALA A 20 14.45 -9.08 -17.72
N THR A 21 14.29 -7.85 -17.22
CA THR A 21 13.75 -7.59 -15.88
C THR A 21 12.29 -8.06 -15.76
N GLY A 22 11.46 -7.91 -16.81
CA GLY A 22 10.12 -8.50 -16.82
C GLY A 22 10.13 -10.00 -16.61
N ARG A 23 11.00 -10.71 -17.35
CA ARG A 23 11.21 -12.17 -17.17
C ARG A 23 11.74 -12.52 -15.78
N LEU A 24 12.55 -11.66 -15.16
CA LEU A 24 13.08 -11.87 -13.82
C LEU A 24 11.96 -11.86 -12.76
N PHE A 25 11.03 -10.90 -12.83
CA PHE A 25 9.84 -10.87 -11.95
C PHE A 25 9.01 -12.15 -12.12
N ASP A 26 8.66 -12.50 -13.36
CA ASP A 26 7.85 -13.69 -13.65
C ASP A 26 8.53 -14.98 -13.13
N ALA A 27 9.85 -15.09 -13.31
CA ALA A 27 10.64 -16.23 -12.85
C ALA A 27 10.69 -16.34 -11.32
N VAL A 28 10.83 -15.22 -10.60
CA VAL A 28 10.80 -15.19 -9.13
C VAL A 28 9.42 -15.56 -8.60
N GLU A 29 8.34 -15.02 -9.18
CA GLU A 29 6.98 -15.30 -8.75
C GLU A 29 6.55 -16.76 -9.05
N GLN A 30 7.06 -17.35 -10.13
CA GLN A 30 6.91 -18.77 -10.45
C GLN A 30 7.88 -19.70 -9.68
N SER A 31 8.78 -19.15 -8.85
CA SER A 31 9.83 -19.90 -8.14
C SER A 31 10.77 -20.71 -9.04
N ARG A 32 11.05 -20.22 -10.25
CA ARG A 32 11.85 -20.87 -11.30
C ARG A 32 13.30 -20.38 -11.30
N LEU A 33 14.14 -21.01 -10.48
CA LEU A 33 15.56 -20.68 -10.31
C LEU A 33 16.36 -20.67 -11.65
N ASP A 34 16.01 -21.58 -12.56
CA ASP A 34 16.59 -21.67 -13.90
C ASP A 34 16.31 -20.40 -14.72
N LEU A 35 15.05 -19.96 -14.72
CA LEU A 35 14.63 -18.74 -15.42
C LEU A 35 15.16 -17.46 -14.73
N VAL A 36 15.32 -17.46 -13.39
CA VAL A 36 15.96 -16.37 -12.65
C VAL A 36 17.40 -16.18 -13.11
N LYS A 37 18.18 -17.27 -13.18
CA LYS A 37 19.58 -17.24 -13.64
C LYS A 37 19.68 -16.76 -15.09
N GLN A 38 18.81 -17.24 -15.97
CA GLN A 38 18.75 -16.79 -17.36
C GLN A 38 18.40 -15.30 -17.47
N ALA A 39 17.37 -14.84 -16.75
CA ALA A 39 16.96 -13.44 -16.78
C ALA A 39 18.05 -12.49 -16.24
N LEU A 40 18.82 -12.90 -15.23
CA LEU A 40 19.97 -12.15 -14.73
C LEU A 40 21.12 -12.09 -15.76
N GLN A 41 21.38 -13.18 -16.49
CA GLN A 41 22.36 -13.25 -17.60
C GLN A 41 21.94 -12.38 -18.78
N ASP A 42 20.65 -12.33 -19.09
CA ASP A 42 20.04 -11.47 -20.12
C ASP A 42 20.06 -9.96 -19.75
N GLY A 43 20.69 -9.59 -18.62
CA GLY A 43 20.80 -8.21 -18.16
C GLY A 43 19.64 -7.72 -17.29
N GLY A 44 18.76 -8.61 -16.82
CA GLY A 44 17.70 -8.26 -15.87
C GLY A 44 18.26 -7.68 -14.57
N ASP A 45 17.60 -6.64 -14.06
CA ASP A 45 18.03 -5.91 -12.86
C ASP A 45 17.32 -6.44 -11.59
N PRO A 46 18.04 -7.00 -10.61
CA PRO A 46 17.46 -7.49 -9.36
C PRO A 46 17.11 -6.39 -8.34
N ASP A 47 17.51 -5.12 -8.56
CA ASP A 47 17.18 -4.00 -7.67
C ASP A 47 15.99 -3.15 -8.16
N GLU A 48 15.47 -3.47 -9.35
CA GLU A 48 14.27 -2.88 -9.93
C GLU A 48 13.00 -3.22 -9.13
N ARG A 49 11.97 -2.38 -9.27
CA ARG A 49 10.70 -2.50 -8.55
C ARG A 49 9.54 -2.75 -9.52
N LYS A 50 8.57 -3.55 -9.10
CA LYS A 50 7.33 -3.77 -9.84
C LYS A 50 6.64 -2.43 -10.08
N LYS A 51 6.19 -2.16 -11.31
CA LYS A 51 5.40 -0.97 -11.62
C LYS A 51 3.92 -1.34 -11.67
N VAL A 52 3.09 -0.64 -10.89
CA VAL A 52 1.64 -0.81 -10.90
C VAL A 52 1.00 0.49 -11.40
N THR A 53 0.23 0.37 -12.48
CA THR A 53 -0.51 1.46 -13.12
C THR A 53 -2.00 1.31 -12.81
N LEU A 54 -2.58 2.31 -12.14
CA LEU A 54 -4.01 2.40 -11.88
C LEU A 54 -4.63 3.35 -12.92
N ILE A 55 -5.53 2.82 -13.74
CA ILE A 55 -6.34 3.55 -14.72
C ILE A 55 -7.79 3.54 -14.24
N VAL A 56 -8.42 4.70 -14.16
CA VAL A 56 -9.81 4.83 -13.70
C VAL A 56 -10.58 5.77 -14.62
N GLU A 57 -11.82 5.40 -14.93
CA GLU A 57 -12.75 6.17 -15.74
C GLU A 57 -14.08 6.35 -14.97
N TRP A 58 -14.60 7.58 -14.86
CA TRP A 58 -15.87 7.90 -14.18
C TRP A 58 -16.69 8.99 -14.89
N PRO A 59 -18.03 9.00 -14.76
CA PRO A 59 -18.86 10.06 -15.31
C PRO A 59 -18.72 11.37 -14.49
N THR A 60 -18.54 12.49 -15.18
CA THR A 60 -18.44 13.85 -14.58
C THR A 60 -19.65 14.73 -14.86
N GLY A 61 -20.54 14.28 -15.75
CA GLY A 61 -21.76 14.97 -16.14
C GLY A 61 -22.35 14.32 -17.39
N GLU A 62 -23.45 14.88 -17.89
CA GLU A 62 -24.10 14.44 -19.13
C GLU A 62 -23.96 15.53 -20.19
N ARG A 63 -23.69 15.16 -21.44
CA ARG A 63 -23.81 16.08 -22.59
C ARG A 63 -24.95 15.65 -23.51
N ARG A 64 -25.76 16.63 -23.94
CA ARG A 64 -26.91 16.41 -24.82
C ARG A 64 -26.44 16.16 -26.26
N LEU A 65 -26.79 15.00 -26.80
CA LEU A 65 -26.58 14.62 -28.19
C LEU A 65 -27.65 15.26 -29.08
N LEU A 66 -27.27 16.28 -29.84
CA LEU A 66 -28.12 16.87 -30.87
C LEU A 66 -28.14 15.98 -32.13
N GLU A 67 -29.11 15.08 -32.22
CA GLU A 67 -29.33 14.33 -33.46
C GLU A 67 -29.88 15.26 -34.56
N LYS A 68 -29.15 15.33 -35.68
CA LYS A 68 -29.57 16.09 -36.87
C LYS A 68 -30.71 15.39 -37.60
N GLY A 69 -31.95 15.61 -37.14
CA GLY A 69 -33.14 15.41 -37.98
C GLY A 69 -34.35 14.83 -37.27
N GLY A 70 -35.38 15.65 -37.06
CA GLY A 70 -36.73 15.20 -36.73
C GLY A 70 -37.44 16.11 -35.74
N LEU A 71 -38.65 16.58 -36.10
CA LEU A 71 -39.53 17.38 -35.22
C LEU A 71 -40.00 16.64 -33.94
N PHE A 72 -39.65 15.35 -33.82
CA PHE A 72 -40.07 14.43 -32.77
C PHE A 72 -38.89 13.66 -32.14
N SER A 73 -37.65 14.14 -32.32
CA SER A 73 -36.50 13.46 -31.70
C SER A 73 -36.54 13.64 -30.18
N GLN A 74 -36.47 12.52 -29.45
CA GLN A 74 -36.24 12.55 -28.00
C GLN A 74 -34.81 13.00 -27.73
N ASP A 75 -34.62 13.75 -26.64
CA ASP A 75 -33.29 14.14 -26.20
C ASP A 75 -32.50 12.92 -25.75
N LYS A 76 -31.34 12.73 -26.39
CA LYS A 76 -30.34 11.75 -25.99
C LYS A 76 -29.25 12.45 -25.21
N TYR A 77 -28.79 11.79 -24.15
CA TYR A 77 -27.69 12.21 -23.32
C TYR A 77 -26.62 11.12 -23.36
N GLU A 78 -25.35 11.52 -23.28
CA GLU A 78 -24.22 10.62 -23.09
C GLU A 78 -23.38 11.09 -21.91
N ASP A 79 -22.85 10.14 -21.14
CA ASP A 79 -21.99 10.41 -20.00
C ASP A 79 -20.65 11.00 -20.47
N VAL A 80 -20.27 12.14 -19.88
CA VAL A 80 -18.94 12.73 -20.06
C VAL A 80 -17.98 12.03 -19.11
N MET A 81 -17.29 11.03 -19.63
CA MET A 81 -16.30 10.26 -18.87
C MET A 81 -15.00 11.07 -18.70
N GLU A 82 -14.57 11.25 -17.45
CA GLU A 82 -13.20 11.63 -17.13
C GLU A 82 -12.36 10.35 -16.95
N ARG A 83 -11.12 10.40 -17.45
CA ARG A 83 -10.13 9.33 -17.30
C ARG A 83 -8.90 9.87 -16.58
N ARG A 84 -8.44 9.16 -15.55
CA ARG A 84 -7.13 9.40 -14.92
C ARG A 84 -6.28 8.13 -14.87
N GLU A 85 -4.98 8.34 -14.78
CA GLU A 85 -3.97 7.29 -14.77
C GLU A 85 -2.81 7.73 -13.87
N GLU A 86 -2.31 6.83 -13.01
CA GLU A 86 -1.09 7.03 -12.23
C GLU A 86 -0.31 5.70 -12.13
N SER A 87 1.01 5.76 -12.15
CA SER A 87 1.90 4.61 -11.95
C SER A 87 2.77 4.79 -10.72
N GLN A 88 2.93 3.73 -9.91
CA GLN A 88 3.83 3.73 -8.75
C GLN A 88 4.72 2.47 -8.73
N LEU A 89 5.87 2.59 -8.07
CA LEU A 89 6.83 1.50 -7.86
C LEU A 89 6.55 0.78 -6.54
N MET A 90 6.37 -0.54 -6.63
CA MET A 90 5.88 -1.42 -5.56
C MET A 90 6.95 -2.42 -5.12
N GLU A 91 6.67 -3.72 -5.10
CA GLU A 91 7.60 -4.72 -4.54
C GLU A 91 8.93 -4.78 -5.31
N SER A 92 10.06 -4.92 -4.60
CA SER A 92 11.35 -5.25 -5.23
C SER A 92 11.40 -6.74 -5.61
N VAL A 93 12.24 -7.10 -6.58
CA VAL A 93 12.49 -8.51 -6.94
C VAL A 93 12.92 -9.32 -5.70
N LEU A 94 13.84 -8.77 -4.89
CA LEU A 94 14.31 -9.43 -3.66
C LEU A 94 13.21 -9.58 -2.60
N ALA A 95 12.31 -8.61 -2.41
CA ALA A 95 11.17 -8.77 -1.51
C ALA A 95 10.23 -9.89 -1.99
N LEU A 96 9.96 -10.01 -3.29
CA LEU A 96 9.14 -11.11 -3.83
C LEU A 96 9.79 -12.49 -3.64
N ALA A 97 11.13 -12.58 -3.71
CA ALA A 97 11.89 -13.79 -3.43
C ALA A 97 11.90 -14.15 -1.92
N ILE A 98 12.05 -13.16 -1.03
CA ILE A 98 11.96 -13.37 0.42
C ILE A 98 10.56 -13.86 0.80
N ARG A 99 9.50 -13.23 0.27
CA ARG A 99 8.09 -13.62 0.46
C ARG A 99 7.83 -15.08 0.05
N SER A 100 8.46 -15.58 -1.01
CA SER A 100 8.28 -16.97 -1.46
C SER A 100 9.04 -18.01 -0.62
N GLY A 101 9.92 -17.57 0.29
CA GLY A 101 10.78 -18.45 1.08
C GLY A 101 11.85 -19.19 0.27
N ASN A 102 12.04 -18.86 -1.01
CA ASN A 102 12.95 -19.58 -1.89
C ASN A 102 14.41 -19.13 -1.68
N VAL A 103 15.09 -19.83 -0.77
CA VAL A 103 16.49 -19.60 -0.38
C VAL A 103 17.43 -19.49 -1.57
N GLU A 104 17.31 -20.38 -2.57
CA GLU A 104 18.22 -20.42 -3.73
C GLU A 104 18.04 -19.22 -4.65
N ILE A 105 16.80 -18.74 -4.82
CA ILE A 105 16.51 -17.51 -5.57
C ILE A 105 17.06 -16.29 -4.82
N VAL A 106 16.79 -16.17 -3.52
CA VAL A 106 17.34 -15.09 -2.68
C VAL A 106 18.88 -15.06 -2.76
N LYS A 107 19.52 -16.22 -2.58
CA LYS A 107 20.98 -16.36 -2.72
C LYS A 107 21.45 -15.93 -4.11
N THR A 108 20.80 -16.38 -5.18
CA THR A 108 21.17 -16.03 -6.56
C THR A 108 21.05 -14.52 -6.85
N LEU A 109 20.05 -13.84 -6.28
CA LEU A 109 19.88 -12.40 -6.40
C LEU A 109 20.96 -11.61 -5.64
N LEU A 110 21.35 -12.09 -4.46
CA LEU A 110 22.41 -11.47 -3.63
C LEU A 110 23.82 -11.75 -4.20
N ASP A 111 24.09 -12.98 -4.64
CA ASP A 111 25.33 -13.40 -5.33
C ASP A 111 25.59 -12.58 -6.62
N SER A 112 24.52 -12.03 -7.23
CA SER A 112 24.64 -11.15 -8.41
C SER A 112 25.38 -9.83 -8.11
N GLY A 113 25.55 -9.42 -6.84
CA GLY A 113 26.23 -8.18 -6.45
C GLY A 113 25.54 -6.87 -6.90
N ARG A 114 24.35 -6.97 -7.51
CA ARG A 114 23.57 -5.83 -8.03
C ARG A 114 22.37 -5.45 -7.16
N CYS A 115 22.08 -6.22 -6.12
CA CYS A 115 20.93 -6.00 -5.23
C CYS A 115 21.42 -5.50 -3.86
N ASP A 116 20.89 -4.37 -3.38
CA ASP A 116 21.20 -3.87 -2.03
C ASP A 116 20.17 -4.38 -1.01
N PRO A 117 20.55 -5.29 -0.09
CA PRO A 117 19.61 -5.78 0.93
C PRO A 117 19.26 -4.70 1.97
N ASN A 118 20.06 -3.63 2.08
CA ASN A 118 19.79 -2.50 2.98
C ASN A 118 18.77 -1.50 2.43
N LYS A 119 18.33 -1.65 1.18
CA LYS A 119 17.38 -0.75 0.53
C LYS A 119 16.02 -0.80 1.26
N LYS A 120 15.48 0.38 1.57
CA LYS A 120 14.17 0.54 2.22
C LYS A 120 13.06 -0.03 1.33
N LEU A 121 12.13 -0.77 1.94
CA LEU A 121 10.96 -1.31 1.27
C LEU A 121 9.72 -0.45 1.59
N SER A 122 8.97 -0.09 0.56
CA SER A 122 7.66 0.56 0.74
C SER A 122 6.77 0.35 -0.49
N TRP A 123 5.64 -0.33 -0.34
CA TRP A 123 4.67 -0.47 -1.42
C TRP A 123 3.26 -0.14 -0.96
N ARG A 124 2.40 0.13 -1.93
CA ARG A 124 0.98 0.44 -1.73
C ARG A 124 0.13 -0.53 -2.53
N ILE A 125 -1.13 -0.62 -2.14
CA ILE A 125 -2.15 -1.35 -2.88
C ILE A 125 -3.15 -0.32 -3.43
N ALA A 126 -3.58 -0.49 -4.68
CA ALA A 126 -4.64 0.34 -5.24
C ALA A 126 -5.94 0.13 -4.45
N ASN A 127 -6.68 1.20 -4.19
CA ASN A 127 -7.98 1.10 -3.53
C ASN A 127 -9.05 0.67 -4.55
N VAL A 128 -10.21 0.23 -4.06
CA VAL A 128 -11.27 -0.34 -4.89
C VAL A 128 -12.59 0.35 -4.60
N PHE A 129 -13.21 0.91 -5.65
CA PHE A 129 -14.48 1.61 -5.57
C PHE A 129 -15.39 1.17 -6.72
N ARG A 130 -16.68 0.95 -6.41
CA ARG A 130 -17.71 0.63 -7.42
C ARG A 130 -18.01 1.82 -8.34
N THR A 131 -17.88 3.03 -7.81
CA THR A 131 -18.06 4.29 -8.52
C THR A 131 -16.96 5.22 -8.05
N TRP A 132 -16.12 5.65 -8.98
CA TRP A 132 -15.06 6.61 -8.71
C TRP A 132 -15.56 8.04 -8.84
N SER A 133 -14.85 8.97 -8.22
CA SER A 133 -15.06 10.40 -8.32
C SER A 133 -13.71 11.11 -8.27
N SER A 134 -13.70 12.40 -8.62
CA SER A 134 -12.50 13.25 -8.52
C SER A 134 -11.93 13.26 -7.09
N ASP A 135 -12.79 13.35 -6.07
CA ASP A 135 -12.37 13.31 -4.67
C ASP A 135 -11.75 11.96 -4.26
N LEU A 136 -12.40 10.83 -4.61
CA LEU A 136 -11.86 9.49 -4.34
C LEU A 136 -10.53 9.25 -5.07
N TRP A 137 -10.36 9.83 -6.27
CA TRP A 137 -9.09 9.78 -7.00
C TRP A 137 -7.98 10.55 -6.29
N GLU A 138 -8.21 11.84 -5.98
CA GLU A 138 -7.16 12.69 -5.39
C GLU A 138 -6.77 12.22 -3.97
N ASN A 139 -7.75 11.80 -3.15
CA ASN A 139 -7.54 11.52 -1.72
C ASN A 139 -7.39 10.01 -1.38
N HIS A 140 -7.96 9.09 -2.17
CA HIS A 140 -8.13 7.70 -1.74
C HIS A 140 -7.74 6.61 -2.76
N ARG A 141 -7.16 6.97 -3.93
CA ARG A 141 -6.81 5.99 -4.99
C ARG A 141 -5.80 4.92 -4.58
N TRP A 142 -4.93 5.20 -3.62
CA TRP A 142 -4.10 4.21 -2.92
C TRP A 142 -4.58 4.13 -1.49
N THR A 143 -4.75 2.93 -0.96
CA THR A 143 -5.18 2.79 0.43
C THR A 143 -4.04 3.20 1.39
N PRO A 144 -4.25 4.17 2.30
CA PRO A 144 -3.24 4.53 3.29
C PRO A 144 -2.98 3.37 4.26
N LEU A 145 -4.05 2.66 4.66
CA LEU A 145 -4.05 1.58 5.64
C LEU A 145 -3.18 0.36 5.22
N ASN A 146 -3.02 0.12 3.91
CA ASN A 146 -2.17 -0.96 3.39
C ASN A 146 -0.89 -0.41 2.74
N THR A 147 -0.36 0.71 3.24
CA THR A 147 1.01 1.15 2.89
C THR A 147 2.01 0.35 3.72
N THR A 148 2.44 -0.79 3.19
CA THR A 148 3.43 -1.65 3.83
C THR A 148 4.82 -1.03 3.71
N THR A 149 5.52 -0.82 4.83
CA THR A 149 6.89 -0.30 4.84
C THR A 149 7.81 -1.07 5.78
N PHE A 150 9.06 -1.31 5.35
CA PHE A 150 10.13 -1.87 6.16
C PHE A 150 11.42 -1.08 5.91
N SER A 151 12.24 -0.89 6.94
CA SER A 151 13.53 -0.19 6.87
C SER A 151 14.56 -0.89 5.98
N SER A 152 14.50 -2.22 5.88
CA SER A 152 15.42 -3.06 5.11
C SER A 152 14.74 -4.34 4.61
N HIS A 153 15.44 -5.13 3.78
CA HIS A 153 15.00 -6.49 3.44
C HIS A 153 15.14 -7.47 4.63
N LEU A 154 16.00 -7.19 5.62
CA LEU A 154 16.14 -8.01 6.83
C LEU A 154 14.90 -7.89 7.73
N GLU A 155 14.41 -6.68 7.97
CA GLU A 155 13.19 -6.45 8.75
C GLU A 155 12.00 -7.19 8.11
N PHE A 156 11.90 -7.14 6.76
CA PHE A 156 10.89 -7.90 6.04
C PHE A 156 11.10 -9.43 6.10
N ALA A 157 12.34 -9.92 6.09
CA ALA A 157 12.63 -11.35 6.28
C ALA A 157 12.35 -11.86 7.70
N LEU A 158 12.26 -10.94 8.69
CA LEU A 158 11.84 -11.21 10.07
C LEU A 158 10.33 -11.01 10.28
N PHE A 159 9.61 -10.45 9.30
CA PHE A 159 8.16 -10.23 9.40
C PHE A 159 7.39 -11.56 9.40
N CYS A 160 6.58 -11.77 10.44
CA CYS A 160 5.69 -12.93 10.57
C CYS A 160 4.24 -12.46 10.66
N GLY A 161 3.38 -12.99 9.79
CA GLY A 161 1.96 -12.66 9.75
C GLY A 161 1.42 -12.46 8.34
N LYS A 162 0.16 -12.01 8.23
CA LYS A 162 -0.49 -11.69 6.95
C LYS A 162 0.03 -10.36 6.39
N ASN A 163 0.22 -10.29 5.07
CA ASN A 163 0.55 -9.06 4.36
C ASN A 163 -0.02 -9.10 2.94
N THR A 164 -0.27 -7.92 2.36
CA THR A 164 -0.94 -7.76 1.08
C THR A 164 0.07 -7.35 0.01
N PHE A 165 -0.02 -8.00 -1.15
CA PHE A 165 0.88 -7.81 -2.29
C PHE A 165 0.08 -7.50 -3.54
N ASN A 166 0.63 -6.68 -4.43
CA ASN A 166 0.04 -6.42 -5.75
C ASN A 166 0.01 -7.70 -6.60
N LYS A 167 -0.81 -7.70 -7.66
CA LYS A 167 -0.89 -8.85 -8.57
C LYS A 167 0.47 -9.23 -9.19
N PRO A 168 0.66 -10.49 -9.60
CA PRO A 168 1.86 -10.94 -10.32
C PRO A 168 2.18 -10.12 -11.58
N GLY A 169 3.44 -10.19 -12.02
CA GLY A 169 3.99 -9.50 -13.19
C GLY A 169 4.77 -8.22 -12.86
N SER A 170 5.72 -7.83 -13.71
CA SER A 170 6.58 -6.64 -13.52
C SER A 170 5.89 -5.30 -13.81
N ASP A 171 4.90 -5.30 -14.71
CA ASP A 171 4.16 -4.13 -15.19
C ASP A 171 2.67 -4.52 -15.14
N VAL A 172 1.98 -4.07 -14.07
CA VAL A 172 0.60 -4.46 -13.74
C VAL A 172 -0.33 -3.30 -14.04
N VAL A 173 -1.28 -3.51 -14.95
CA VAL A 173 -2.30 -2.50 -15.27
C VAL A 173 -3.64 -2.88 -14.64
N LEU A 174 -4.11 -2.04 -13.72
CA LEU A 174 -5.40 -2.13 -13.05
C LEU A 174 -6.37 -1.14 -13.71
N LYS A 175 -7.51 -1.61 -14.22
CA LYS A 175 -8.54 -0.77 -14.85
C LYS A 175 -9.81 -0.76 -13.99
N SER A 176 -10.18 0.39 -13.44
CA SER A 176 -11.37 0.62 -12.60
C SER A 176 -11.72 -0.58 -11.68
N PRO A 177 -10.81 -1.03 -10.80
CA PRO A 177 -10.98 -2.27 -10.07
C PRO A 177 -12.13 -2.18 -9.05
N GLU A 178 -13.12 -3.07 -9.21
CA GLU A 178 -14.35 -3.09 -8.39
C GLU A 178 -14.22 -3.88 -7.07
N ASN A 179 -13.15 -4.66 -6.89
CA ASN A 179 -12.95 -5.53 -5.73
C ASN A 179 -11.47 -5.85 -5.47
N TRP A 180 -11.15 -6.23 -4.22
CA TRP A 180 -9.78 -6.50 -3.78
C TRP A 180 -9.10 -7.67 -4.50
N ASP A 181 -9.87 -8.65 -4.98
CA ASP A 181 -9.37 -9.79 -5.76
C ASP A 181 -8.89 -9.39 -7.17
N LEU A 182 -9.08 -8.15 -7.61
CA LEU A 182 -8.48 -7.62 -8.84
C LEU A 182 -7.15 -6.89 -8.60
N VAL A 183 -6.96 -6.25 -7.44
CA VAL A 183 -5.77 -5.41 -7.16
C VAL A 183 -4.65 -6.15 -6.42
N SER A 184 -4.99 -7.11 -5.57
CA SER A 184 -4.01 -7.70 -4.63
C SER A 184 -4.21 -9.18 -4.33
N GLN A 185 -3.27 -9.76 -3.61
CA GLN A 185 -3.35 -11.09 -2.99
C GLN A 185 -2.80 -11.00 -1.56
N GLU A 186 -3.47 -11.65 -0.61
CA GLU A 186 -2.95 -11.81 0.75
C GLU A 186 -2.00 -13.01 0.81
N PHE A 187 -0.84 -12.84 1.45
CA PHE A 187 0.11 -13.92 1.73
C PHE A 187 0.42 -13.95 3.24
N PHE A 188 0.58 -15.15 3.78
CA PHE A 188 1.14 -15.33 5.12
C PHE A 188 2.66 -15.42 5.01
N CYS A 189 3.35 -14.39 5.48
CA CYS A 189 4.80 -14.35 5.56
C CYS A 189 5.27 -15.13 6.81
N SER A 190 6.26 -15.99 6.63
CA SER A 190 6.92 -16.74 7.70
C SER A 190 8.42 -16.50 7.64
N PRO A 191 9.08 -16.05 8.72
CA PRO A 191 10.53 -15.86 8.75
C PRO A 191 11.29 -17.14 8.43
N HIS A 192 12.36 -17.03 7.64
CA HIS A 192 13.17 -18.19 7.24
C HIS A 192 14.62 -17.98 7.66
N ILE A 193 15.12 -18.79 8.60
CA ILE A 193 16.43 -18.60 9.23
C ILE A 193 17.60 -18.57 8.23
N THR A 194 17.55 -19.38 7.17
CA THR A 194 18.57 -19.37 6.12
C THR A 194 18.56 -18.09 5.28
N ILE A 195 17.40 -17.47 5.07
CA ILE A 195 17.28 -16.18 4.35
C ILE A 195 17.88 -15.06 5.22
N VAL A 196 17.56 -15.05 6.52
CA VAL A 196 18.15 -14.09 7.47
C VAL A 196 19.68 -14.24 7.53
N LYS A 197 20.19 -15.47 7.62
CA LYS A 197 21.66 -15.74 7.56
C LYS A 197 22.29 -15.24 6.26
N LEU A 198 21.65 -15.46 5.11
CA LEU A 198 22.11 -14.96 3.81
C LEU A 198 22.18 -13.43 3.79
N LEU A 199 21.09 -12.75 4.16
CA LEU A 199 21.04 -11.28 4.20
C LEU A 199 22.15 -10.70 5.08
N VAL A 200 22.36 -11.25 6.27
CA VAL A 200 23.44 -10.83 7.16
C VAL A 200 24.83 -11.10 6.54
N SER A 201 25.06 -12.26 5.93
CA SER A 201 26.34 -12.56 5.26
C SER A 201 26.63 -11.70 4.02
N HIS A 202 25.60 -11.10 3.41
CA HIS A 202 25.72 -10.13 2.31
C HIS A 202 25.72 -8.67 2.80
N GLY A 203 26.04 -8.41 4.08
CA GLY A 203 26.26 -7.06 4.60
C GLY A 203 24.98 -6.26 4.84
N THR A 204 23.90 -6.93 5.24
CA THR A 204 22.72 -6.20 5.76
C THR A 204 23.00 -5.69 7.16
N ARG A 205 22.89 -4.37 7.35
CA ARG A 205 23.04 -3.71 8.65
C ARG A 205 21.93 -4.17 9.59
N ILE A 206 22.31 -4.65 10.76
CA ILE A 206 21.38 -5.05 11.82
C ILE A 206 21.05 -3.80 12.66
N THR A 207 19.77 -3.52 12.84
CA THR A 207 19.28 -2.39 13.64
C THR A 207 18.65 -2.85 14.96
N ASP A 208 18.49 -1.92 15.91
CA ASP A 208 17.75 -2.17 17.16
C ASP A 208 16.29 -2.63 16.88
N ALA A 209 15.70 -2.22 15.76
CA ALA A 209 14.38 -2.66 15.33
C ALA A 209 14.39 -4.14 14.92
N ASP A 210 15.37 -4.59 14.15
CA ASP A 210 15.52 -6.00 13.77
C ASP A 210 15.68 -6.90 15.00
N LEU A 211 16.48 -6.46 15.98
CA LEU A 211 16.64 -7.15 17.27
C LEU A 211 15.32 -7.22 18.04
N ALA A 212 14.56 -6.12 18.11
CA ALA A 212 13.24 -6.09 18.75
C ALA A 212 12.21 -7.00 18.05
N VAL A 213 12.25 -7.13 16.72
CA VAL A 213 11.43 -8.11 15.98
C VAL A 213 11.85 -9.53 16.36
N ALA A 214 13.14 -9.84 16.34
CA ALA A 214 13.66 -11.17 16.67
C ALA A 214 13.35 -11.58 18.13
N GLU A 215 13.34 -10.65 19.08
CA GLU A 215 12.94 -10.94 20.47
C GLU A 215 11.45 -11.26 20.60
N ARG A 216 10.56 -10.60 19.84
CA ARG A 216 9.14 -10.99 19.78
C ARG A 216 8.97 -12.42 19.22
N LEU A 217 9.74 -12.77 18.19
CA LEU A 217 9.75 -14.13 17.63
C LEU A 217 10.29 -15.17 18.64
N ARG A 218 11.33 -14.84 19.42
CA ARG A 218 11.83 -15.68 20.54
C ARG A 218 10.72 -15.95 21.56
N GLU A 219 9.92 -14.95 21.88
CA GLU A 219 8.81 -15.04 22.84
C GLU A 219 7.52 -15.65 22.28
N GLY A 220 7.57 -16.19 21.05
CA GLY A 220 6.43 -16.82 20.39
C GLY A 220 5.32 -15.82 20.05
N ARG A 221 5.68 -14.61 19.59
CA ARG A 221 4.74 -13.60 19.08
C ARG A 221 5.07 -13.17 17.65
N ASP A 222 4.05 -13.03 16.82
CA ASP A 222 4.16 -12.52 15.44
C ASP A 222 4.16 -10.98 15.40
N ALA A 223 4.13 -10.38 14.19
CA ALA A 223 4.11 -8.93 14.03
C ALA A 223 2.86 -8.26 14.61
N PHE A 224 1.76 -9.00 14.76
CA PHE A 224 0.46 -8.58 15.29
C PHE A 224 0.23 -9.06 16.74
N SER A 225 1.28 -9.54 17.41
CA SER A 225 1.26 -10.11 18.78
C SER A 225 0.44 -11.40 18.96
N ASN A 226 0.04 -12.08 17.89
CA ASN A 226 -0.57 -13.40 17.97
C ASN A 226 0.44 -14.44 18.47
N ARG A 227 -0.04 -15.48 19.17
CA ARG A 227 0.81 -16.58 19.63
C ARG A 227 1.24 -17.48 18.46
N ILE A 228 2.54 -17.67 18.34
CA ILE A 228 3.20 -18.60 17.41
C ILE A 228 4.22 -19.48 18.15
N ALA A 229 4.80 -20.46 17.47
CA ALA A 229 5.95 -21.19 18.02
C ALA A 229 7.12 -20.21 18.30
N ALA A 230 7.81 -20.40 19.42
CA ALA A 230 9.01 -19.64 19.77
C ALA A 230 10.16 -19.94 18.80
N GLN A 231 10.85 -18.91 18.32
CA GLN A 231 11.91 -19.03 17.30
C GLN A 231 13.20 -18.35 17.77
N THR A 232 13.94 -19.01 18.69
CA THR A 232 15.15 -18.44 19.32
C THR A 232 16.30 -18.20 18.33
N ALA A 233 16.40 -19.01 17.27
CA ALA A 233 17.50 -18.98 16.33
C ALA A 233 17.71 -17.61 15.63
N PHE A 234 16.67 -16.78 15.50
CA PHE A 234 16.80 -15.46 14.87
C PHE A 234 17.63 -14.50 15.71
N ILE A 235 17.33 -14.35 17.00
CA ILE A 235 18.08 -13.44 17.87
C ILE A 235 19.52 -13.92 18.10
N GLU A 236 19.74 -15.24 18.15
CA GLU A 236 21.07 -15.85 18.23
C GLU A 236 21.93 -15.49 17.01
N VAL A 237 21.37 -15.53 15.80
CA VAL A 237 22.05 -15.13 14.56
C VAL A 237 22.34 -13.63 14.56
N LEU A 238 21.38 -12.78 14.90
CA LEU A 238 21.58 -11.32 14.85
C LEU A 238 22.61 -10.86 15.89
N SER A 239 22.46 -11.25 17.16
CA SER A 239 23.35 -10.82 18.26
C SER A 239 24.80 -11.27 18.05
N SER A 240 25.00 -12.46 17.47
CA SER A 240 26.34 -12.96 17.13
C SER A 240 27.04 -12.06 16.10
N ASN A 241 26.30 -11.53 15.12
CA ASN A 241 26.88 -10.69 14.07
C ASN A 241 27.07 -9.23 14.53
N THR A 242 26.14 -8.65 15.30
CA THR A 242 26.31 -7.32 15.89
C THR A 242 27.57 -7.25 16.77
N THR A 243 27.88 -8.32 17.50
CA THR A 243 29.10 -8.42 18.32
C THR A 243 30.37 -8.41 17.46
N LEU A 244 30.35 -9.04 16.28
CA LEU A 244 31.48 -9.05 15.35
C LEU A 244 31.72 -7.68 14.71
N GLU A 245 30.67 -6.96 14.30
CA GLU A 245 30.78 -5.60 13.75
C GLU A 245 31.38 -4.61 14.76
N VAL A 246 30.92 -4.66 16.02
CA VAL A 246 31.48 -3.82 17.11
C VAL A 246 32.96 -4.13 17.34
N ASN A 247 33.34 -5.42 17.32
CA ASN A 247 34.73 -5.82 17.49
C ASN A 247 35.61 -5.40 16.30
N GLN A 248 35.13 -5.51 15.06
CA GLN A 248 35.85 -5.02 13.87
C GLN A 248 36.04 -3.50 13.93
N ALA A 249 34.98 -2.74 14.22
CA ALA A 249 35.05 -1.28 14.36
C ALA A 249 35.95 -0.82 15.54
N ALA A 250 36.09 -1.64 16.59
CA ALA A 250 37.04 -1.40 17.67
C ALA A 250 38.49 -1.66 17.23
N VAL A 251 38.76 -2.74 16.50
CA VAL A 251 40.08 -3.07 15.96
C VAL A 251 40.55 -2.01 14.95
N GLU A 252 39.67 -1.52 14.07
CA GLU A 252 39.99 -0.42 13.14
C GLU A 252 40.33 0.91 13.84
N LYS A 253 39.76 1.17 15.02
CA LYS A 253 40.10 2.35 15.84
C LYS A 253 41.40 2.18 16.63
N ILE A 254 41.69 0.97 17.11
CA ILE A 254 42.88 0.68 17.91
C ILE A 254 44.13 0.55 17.04
N THR A 255 43.98 0.03 15.81
CA THR A 255 45.07 -0.03 14.83
C THR A 255 45.45 1.42 14.48
N PRO A 256 46.59 1.94 14.97
CA PRO A 256 46.97 3.30 14.63
C PRO A 256 47.15 3.32 13.12
N LYS A 257 46.56 4.29 12.43
CA LYS A 257 46.98 4.59 11.06
C LYS A 257 48.48 4.82 11.13
N GLN A 258 49.27 3.83 10.69
CA GLN A 258 50.65 4.06 10.32
C GLN A 258 50.59 4.95 9.08
N THR A 259 50.42 6.23 9.34
CA THR A 259 50.76 7.28 8.41
C THR A 259 52.22 7.04 8.07
N SER A 260 52.44 6.50 6.87
CA SER A 260 53.68 6.63 6.13
C SER A 260 53.89 8.13 5.87
N ALA A 261 54.31 8.83 6.92
CA ALA A 261 54.51 10.26 6.94
C ALA A 261 55.79 10.55 6.17
N SER A 262 55.64 10.76 4.86
CA SER A 262 56.56 11.64 4.14
C SER A 262 56.62 12.96 4.89
N ILE A 263 57.79 13.23 5.44
CA ILE A 263 58.07 14.39 6.27
C ILE A 263 57.81 15.65 5.45
N SER A 264 56.88 16.49 5.89
CA SER A 264 56.91 17.90 5.54
C SER A 264 56.36 18.75 6.68
N SER A 265 57.18 19.72 7.09
CA SER A 265 56.99 20.55 8.27
C SER A 265 56.14 21.78 7.96
N SER A 266 55.23 22.18 8.85
CA SER A 266 55.26 23.53 9.44
C SER A 266 54.12 23.80 10.44
N SER A 267 54.54 24.45 11.53
CA SER A 267 53.82 24.96 12.69
C SER A 267 52.55 25.79 12.45
N ALA A 268 51.60 25.71 13.40
CA ALA A 268 51.00 26.90 14.03
C ALA A 268 50.39 26.55 15.42
N LEU A 269 50.84 27.21 16.49
CA LEU A 269 50.22 27.12 17.82
C LEU A 269 48.98 28.02 17.88
N TRP A 270 47.84 27.50 18.31
CA TRP A 270 46.74 28.29 18.89
C TRP A 270 46.26 27.63 20.18
N THR A 271 46.47 28.31 21.31
CA THR A 271 45.99 27.89 22.63
C THR A 271 44.95 28.87 23.14
N SER A 272 43.68 28.47 23.20
CA SER A 272 42.61 29.22 23.87
C SER A 272 42.08 28.42 25.06
N LYS A 273 42.29 28.94 26.27
CA LYS A 273 41.68 28.41 27.50
C LYS A 273 40.22 28.85 27.53
N SER A 274 39.29 27.92 27.32
CA SER A 274 37.87 28.11 27.66
C SER A 274 37.55 27.25 28.89
N THR A 275 37.53 27.88 30.06
CA THR A 275 37.06 27.26 31.31
C THR A 275 35.55 27.44 31.43
N GLY A 276 34.81 26.72 30.61
CA GLY A 276 33.40 26.40 30.87
C GLY A 276 33.31 24.98 31.38
N ASN A 277 32.45 24.72 32.38
CA ASN A 277 32.15 23.36 32.81
C ASN A 277 31.43 22.63 31.68
N LEU A 278 32.19 21.96 30.82
CA LEU A 278 31.64 20.93 29.93
C LEU A 278 31.10 19.82 30.82
N LEU A 279 29.79 19.60 30.76
CA LEU A 279 29.22 18.29 31.05
C LEU A 279 29.93 17.28 30.14
N GLU A 280 30.29 16.12 30.68
CA GLU A 280 30.95 15.06 29.91
C GLU A 280 30.13 14.78 28.63
N PRO A 281 30.74 14.71 27.42
CA PRO A 281 30.00 14.58 26.16
C PRO A 281 29.00 13.40 26.11
N ASN A 282 29.17 12.41 26.98
CA ASN A 282 28.25 11.29 27.15
C ASN A 282 26.90 11.68 27.79
N GLU A 283 26.85 12.68 28.67
CA GLU A 283 25.61 13.11 29.33
C GLU A 283 24.71 13.90 28.38
N GLU A 284 25.28 14.79 27.56
CA GLU A 284 24.52 15.52 26.53
C GLU A 284 23.91 14.55 25.49
N ILE A 285 24.66 13.53 25.07
CA ILE A 285 24.17 12.46 24.19
C ILE A 285 23.07 11.62 24.87
N ALA A 286 23.20 11.34 26.17
CA ALA A 286 22.18 10.61 26.93
C ALA A 286 20.87 11.39 27.03
N GLU A 287 20.94 12.70 27.29
CA GLU A 287 19.75 13.57 27.39
C GLU A 287 19.09 13.80 26.02
N LEU A 288 19.87 14.02 24.95
CA LEU A 288 19.34 14.07 23.58
C LEU A 288 18.57 12.78 23.22
N ARG A 289 19.10 11.61 23.61
CA ARG A 289 18.40 10.32 23.44
C ARG A 289 17.14 10.21 24.30
N ARG A 290 17.12 10.80 25.51
CA ARG A 290 15.93 10.84 26.37
C ARG A 290 14.83 11.69 25.74
N VAL A 291 15.15 12.91 25.31
CA VAL A 291 14.22 13.83 24.64
C VAL A 291 13.66 13.23 23.35
N ASN A 292 14.50 12.59 22.52
CA ASN A 292 14.05 11.98 21.27
C ASN A 292 13.10 10.79 21.50
N ARG A 293 13.31 9.96 22.54
CA ARG A 293 12.35 8.93 22.95
C ARG A 293 11.03 9.51 23.43
N GLU A 294 11.07 10.61 24.19
CA GLU A 294 9.89 11.31 24.69
C GLU A 294 9.07 11.95 23.55
N GLN A 295 9.74 12.53 22.55
CA GLN A 295 9.10 13.00 21.32
C GLN A 295 8.47 11.87 20.51
N HIS A 296 9.16 10.74 20.34
CA HIS A 296 8.60 9.57 19.64
C HIS A 296 7.36 9.00 20.35
N ARG A 297 7.38 8.91 21.70
CA ARG A 297 6.20 8.51 22.47
C ARG A 297 5.01 9.45 22.18
N HIS A 298 5.23 10.76 22.22
CA HIS A 298 4.18 11.74 21.99
C HIS A 298 3.63 11.71 20.55
N ILE A 299 4.48 11.41 19.57
CA ILE A 299 4.03 11.20 18.18
C ILE A 299 3.08 10.00 18.08
N MET A 300 3.39 8.87 18.75
CA MET A 300 2.47 7.72 18.75
C MET A 300 1.16 8.01 19.50
N GLU A 301 1.21 8.69 20.65
CA GLU A 301 0.00 9.12 21.38
C GLU A 301 -0.93 9.98 20.50
N LEU A 302 -0.36 10.85 19.66
CA LEU A 302 -1.13 11.66 18.70
C LEU A 302 -1.67 10.84 17.51
N GLN A 303 -0.97 9.79 17.09
CA GLN A 303 -1.44 8.87 16.05
C GLN A 303 -2.61 8.01 16.56
N ASP A 304 -2.49 7.41 17.74
CA ASP A 304 -3.58 6.64 18.38
C ASP A 304 -4.84 7.50 18.58
N ALA A 305 -4.68 8.77 19.01
CA ALA A 305 -5.78 9.71 19.16
C ALA A 305 -6.41 10.14 17.82
N TYR A 306 -5.63 10.24 16.74
CA TYR A 306 -6.13 10.51 15.40
C TYR A 306 -6.94 9.34 14.86
N ASP A 307 -6.45 8.11 15.02
CA ASP A 307 -7.16 6.91 14.57
C ASP A 307 -8.45 6.67 15.37
N GLU A 308 -8.47 6.95 16.67
CA GLU A 308 -9.69 6.92 17.48
C GLU A 308 -10.73 7.96 17.02
N LEU A 309 -10.29 9.17 16.65
CA LEU A 309 -11.15 10.22 16.09
C LEU A 309 -11.68 9.84 14.69
N LEU A 310 -10.85 9.25 13.84
CA LEU A 310 -11.23 8.78 12.51
C LEU A 310 -12.31 7.69 12.61
N TRP A 311 -12.11 6.71 13.49
CA TRP A 311 -13.10 5.66 13.76
C TRP A 311 -14.43 6.24 14.30
N LYS A 312 -14.37 7.20 15.24
CA LYS A 312 -15.57 7.91 15.74
C LYS A 312 -16.28 8.67 14.61
N TYR A 313 -15.54 9.30 13.71
CA TYR A 313 -16.11 10.01 12.56
C TYR A 313 -16.82 9.06 11.60
N GLU A 314 -16.21 7.93 11.25
CA GLU A 314 -16.84 6.91 10.40
C GLU A 314 -18.10 6.31 11.05
N ALA A 315 -18.06 6.02 12.35
CA ALA A 315 -19.22 5.55 13.11
C ALA A 315 -20.37 6.58 13.12
N LEU A 316 -20.06 7.88 13.28
CA LEU A 316 -21.05 8.95 13.25
C LEU A 316 -21.64 9.13 11.83
N ARG A 317 -20.79 9.06 10.80
CA ARG A 317 -21.20 9.10 9.40
C ARG A 317 -22.18 7.98 9.06
N MET A 318 -21.86 6.74 9.48
CA MET A 318 -22.75 5.58 9.33
C MET A 318 -24.11 5.79 10.01
N GLN A 319 -24.14 6.46 11.17
CA GLN A 319 -25.41 6.80 11.84
C GLN A 319 -26.21 7.84 11.03
N VAL A 320 -25.57 8.91 10.53
CA VAL A 320 -26.24 9.93 9.71
C VAL A 320 -26.80 9.34 8.41
N GLU A 321 -26.04 8.49 7.71
CA GLU A 321 -26.48 7.77 6.52
C GLU A 321 -27.62 6.77 6.79
N SER A 322 -27.86 6.38 8.06
CA SER A 322 -28.99 5.52 8.46
C SER A 322 -30.25 6.29 8.90
N VAL A 323 -30.13 7.59 9.18
CA VAL A 323 -31.21 8.44 9.73
C VAL A 323 -31.89 9.28 8.65
N THR A 324 -31.35 9.36 7.43
CA THR A 324 -32.09 9.89 6.27
C THR A 324 -33.40 9.11 6.11
N PRO A 325 -34.57 9.74 6.34
CA PRO A 325 -35.85 9.04 6.21
C PRO A 325 -35.98 8.57 4.77
N ALA A 326 -36.49 7.35 4.57
CA ALA A 326 -36.93 6.96 3.25
C ALA A 326 -37.97 8.00 2.78
N GLU A 327 -37.68 8.73 1.70
CA GLU A 327 -38.59 9.74 1.16
C GLU A 327 -39.96 9.05 0.97
N ASP A 328 -40.99 9.54 1.68
CA ASP A 328 -42.31 8.90 1.74
C ASP A 328 -42.84 8.71 0.32
N HIS A 329 -42.82 7.45 -0.16
CA HIS A 329 -43.41 7.10 -1.44
C HIS A 329 -44.92 7.34 -1.34
N GLU A 330 -45.40 8.36 -2.06
CA GLU A 330 -46.83 8.68 -2.14
C GLU A 330 -47.66 7.41 -2.41
N PRO A 331 -48.76 7.18 -1.67
CA PRO A 331 -49.57 5.99 -1.85
C PRO A 331 -50.17 5.96 -3.25
N ALA A 332 -49.74 4.98 -4.04
CA ALA A 332 -50.19 4.79 -5.42
C ALA A 332 -51.73 4.67 -5.46
N VAL A 333 -52.36 5.57 -6.21
CA VAL A 333 -53.83 5.60 -6.38
C VAL A 333 -54.29 4.34 -7.10
N SER A 334 -54.98 3.48 -6.36
CA SER A 334 -55.58 2.24 -6.88
C SER A 334 -56.67 2.54 -7.92
N SER A 335 -56.60 1.86 -9.07
CA SER A 335 -57.73 1.75 -10.01
C SER A 335 -58.02 0.26 -10.28
N PRO A 336 -59.28 -0.20 -10.20
CA PRO A 336 -59.62 -1.63 -10.23
C PRO A 336 -60.07 -2.14 -11.61
N LEU A 337 -60.36 -3.46 -11.64
CA LEU A 337 -61.08 -4.25 -12.66
C LEU A 337 -60.23 -4.91 -13.78
N GLY A 338 -60.44 -6.23 -13.97
CA GLY A 338 -59.78 -7.00 -15.05
C GLY A 338 -59.81 -8.53 -14.86
N ASN A 339 -60.99 -9.13 -14.80
CA ASN A 339 -61.23 -10.58 -14.58
C ASN A 339 -60.44 -11.55 -15.47
N SER A 340 -60.16 -12.76 -14.95
CA SER A 340 -60.61 -14.07 -15.50
C SER A 340 -59.59 -15.23 -15.37
N THR A 341 -59.97 -16.24 -14.57
CA THR A 341 -60.13 -17.68 -14.94
C THR A 341 -59.20 -18.25 -16.03
N ALA A 342 -58.49 -19.39 -15.88
CA ALA A 342 -58.87 -20.68 -15.28
C ALA A 342 -57.64 -21.55 -14.88
N PRO A 343 -57.80 -22.74 -14.23
CA PRO A 343 -56.70 -23.50 -13.61
C PRO A 343 -56.17 -24.68 -14.45
N TYR A 344 -54.98 -25.20 -14.10
CA TYR A 344 -54.58 -26.58 -14.44
C TYR A 344 -53.81 -27.27 -13.31
N LEU A 345 -54.24 -28.51 -13.01
CA LEU A 345 -53.61 -29.46 -12.08
C LEU A 345 -52.66 -30.40 -12.86
N ALA A 346 -51.51 -30.76 -12.27
CA ALA A 346 -50.85 -32.08 -12.41
C ALA A 346 -49.54 -32.10 -11.57
N VAL A 347 -49.45 -32.86 -10.47
CA VAL A 347 -49.04 -34.29 -10.36
C VAL A 347 -47.52 -34.47 -10.11
N HIS A 348 -47.20 -35.03 -8.94
CA HIS A 348 -45.89 -35.60 -8.56
C HIS A 348 -45.64 -36.95 -9.25
N PRO A 349 -44.37 -37.37 -9.38
CA PRO A 349 -43.84 -38.42 -8.49
C PRO A 349 -42.43 -38.04 -7.97
N ARG A 350 -42.00 -38.27 -6.72
CA ARG A 350 -41.82 -39.53 -5.96
C ARG A 350 -41.02 -40.60 -6.71
N PHE A 351 -39.76 -40.80 -6.31
CA PHE A 351 -39.04 -42.06 -6.45
C PHE A 351 -38.28 -42.36 -5.15
N GLU A 352 -38.16 -43.64 -4.83
CA GLU A 352 -37.75 -44.15 -3.52
C GLU A 352 -36.32 -44.74 -3.54
N ASP A 353 -35.61 -44.52 -2.44
CA ASP A 353 -34.75 -45.45 -1.67
C ASP A 353 -33.89 -46.58 -2.30
N ARG A 354 -32.67 -46.66 -1.72
CA ARG A 354 -31.80 -47.85 -1.45
C ARG A 354 -30.89 -48.42 -2.57
N PRO A 355 -29.82 -49.17 -2.19
CA PRO A 355 -29.06 -49.23 -0.93
C PRO A 355 -27.53 -49.06 -1.09
N ALA A 356 -26.77 -49.14 0.02
CA ALA A 356 -25.31 -49.00 0.07
C ALA A 356 -24.55 -50.35 -0.03
N HIS A 357 -23.27 -50.32 -0.45
CA HIS A 357 -22.24 -51.28 -0.01
C HIS A 357 -20.78 -50.79 -0.23
N HIS A 358 -19.97 -50.95 0.83
CA HIS A 358 -18.51 -51.12 0.98
C HIS A 358 -17.43 -50.45 0.11
N ASP A 359 -16.52 -49.77 0.84
CA ASP A 359 -15.05 -49.87 0.83
C ASP A 359 -14.23 -49.76 -0.48
N ARG A 360 -13.45 -48.67 -0.58
CA ARG A 360 -11.99 -48.72 -0.27
C ARG A 360 -11.32 -47.34 -0.20
N ALA A 361 -10.16 -47.31 0.44
CA ALA A 361 -9.40 -46.11 0.75
C ALA A 361 -8.58 -45.55 -0.44
N ALA A 362 -8.55 -44.23 -0.56
CA ALA A 362 -7.39 -43.46 -1.03
C ALA A 362 -7.45 -42.05 -0.42
N SER A 363 -6.32 -41.59 0.12
CA SER A 363 -6.21 -40.27 0.73
C SER A 363 -5.95 -39.21 -0.33
N ASP A 364 -6.92 -38.34 -0.59
CA ASP A 364 -6.71 -37.15 -1.42
C ASP A 364 -7.47 -35.95 -0.83
N ARG A 365 -6.75 -34.86 -0.53
CA ARG A 365 -7.31 -33.66 0.12
C ARG A 365 -7.75 -32.63 -0.92
N THR A 366 -8.83 -32.93 -1.64
CA THR A 366 -9.47 -31.98 -2.53
C THR A 366 -10.36 -31.01 -1.74
N TYR A 367 -10.11 -29.70 -1.90
CA TYR A 367 -10.87 -28.64 -1.25
C TYR A 367 -12.21 -28.43 -1.99
N GLN A 368 -13.35 -28.64 -1.30
CA GLN A 368 -14.71 -28.43 -1.85
C GLN A 368 -15.29 -27.09 -1.33
N PRO A 369 -15.76 -26.18 -2.20
CA PRO A 369 -16.32 -24.90 -1.77
C PRO A 369 -17.77 -25.00 -1.30
N ILE A 370 -18.10 -24.23 -0.26
CA ILE A 370 -19.44 -24.21 0.34
C ILE A 370 -20.42 -23.44 -0.56
N ASN A 371 -21.41 -24.13 -1.12
CA ASN A 371 -22.55 -23.51 -1.78
C ASN A 371 -23.50 -22.86 -0.76
N ARG A 372 -23.70 -21.53 -0.86
CA ARG A 372 -24.88 -20.85 -0.27
C ARG A 372 -25.57 -19.98 -1.32
N ARG A 373 -26.80 -20.37 -1.67
CA ARG A 373 -27.75 -19.52 -2.41
C ARG A 373 -28.54 -18.67 -1.41
N ALA A 374 -28.60 -17.37 -1.65
CA ALA A 374 -29.76 -16.55 -1.31
C ALA A 374 -29.89 -15.46 -2.39
N ARG A 375 -31.09 -15.28 -2.94
CA ARG A 375 -31.40 -14.21 -3.91
C ARG A 375 -32.17 -13.11 -3.18
N THR A 376 -31.84 -11.86 -3.44
CA THR A 376 -32.72 -10.70 -3.25
C THR A 376 -32.65 -9.79 -4.48
N PRO A 377 -33.73 -9.06 -4.85
CA PRO A 377 -33.77 -8.26 -6.07
C PRO A 377 -33.33 -6.80 -5.84
N SER A 378 -32.87 -6.15 -6.91
CA SER A 378 -32.51 -4.73 -6.95
C SER A 378 -33.75 -3.80 -6.91
N PRO A 379 -33.65 -2.59 -6.33
CA PRO A 379 -34.67 -1.55 -6.46
C PRO A 379 -34.58 -0.79 -7.80
N VAL A 380 -35.63 0.00 -8.07
CA VAL A 380 -35.97 0.60 -9.36
C VAL A 380 -35.63 2.09 -9.41
N ASN A 381 -35.24 2.60 -10.59
CA ASN A 381 -35.01 4.04 -10.83
C ASN A 381 -36.31 4.86 -10.72
N VAL A 382 -36.25 6.00 -10.03
CA VAL A 382 -37.25 7.08 -10.08
C VAL A 382 -36.63 8.31 -10.77
N PRO A 383 -37.32 9.00 -11.70
CA PRO A 383 -36.80 10.19 -12.36
C PRO A 383 -37.01 11.45 -11.51
N ARG A 384 -35.97 12.29 -11.35
CA ARG A 384 -36.10 13.60 -10.68
C ARG A 384 -36.62 14.69 -11.63
N ARG A 385 -37.48 15.57 -11.10
CA ARG A 385 -38.04 16.72 -11.81
C ARG A 385 -36.99 17.80 -12.10
N SER A 386 -37.17 18.48 -13.22
CA SER A 386 -36.42 19.65 -13.66
C SER A 386 -36.84 20.93 -12.93
N HIS A 387 -35.85 21.76 -12.56
CA HIS A 387 -36.06 23.15 -12.15
C HIS A 387 -35.16 24.11 -12.93
N SER A 388 -35.66 25.32 -13.14
CA SER A 388 -35.02 26.44 -13.82
C SER A 388 -35.38 27.75 -13.08
N LEU A 389 -34.73 28.90 -13.29
CA LEU A 389 -33.93 29.34 -14.43
C LEU A 389 -32.79 30.26 -13.93
N THR A 390 -31.57 30.14 -14.44
CA THR A 390 -30.54 31.19 -14.32
C THR A 390 -29.84 31.44 -15.66
N PRO A 391 -29.84 32.68 -16.19
CA PRO A 391 -29.15 33.02 -17.43
C PRO A 391 -27.64 33.25 -17.18
N PRO A 392 -26.76 32.93 -18.15
CA PRO A 392 -25.33 33.21 -18.04
C PRO A 392 -25.03 34.70 -18.30
N PRO A 393 -23.96 35.26 -17.71
CA PRO A 393 -23.49 36.60 -18.02
C PRO A 393 -22.86 36.66 -19.43
N GLN A 394 -22.97 37.83 -20.07
CA GLN A 394 -22.46 38.07 -21.41
C GLN A 394 -20.93 38.16 -21.43
N LEU A 395 -20.29 37.40 -22.32
CA LEU A 395 -18.87 37.54 -22.63
C LEU A 395 -18.65 38.73 -23.58
N ALA A 396 -18.01 39.79 -23.09
CA ALA A 396 -17.54 40.88 -23.93
C ALA A 396 -16.21 40.51 -24.60
N ASN A 397 -16.14 40.64 -25.93
CA ASN A 397 -14.89 40.51 -26.67
C ASN A 397 -13.97 41.69 -26.36
N GLY A 398 -12.77 41.41 -25.86
CA GLY A 398 -11.75 42.42 -25.57
C GLY A 398 -10.35 41.89 -25.81
N THR A 399 -9.84 42.02 -27.03
CA THR A 399 -8.43 41.80 -27.35
C THR A 399 -7.57 42.94 -26.79
N GLY A 400 -6.94 42.71 -25.65
CA GLY A 400 -5.92 43.58 -25.06
C GLY A 400 -4.59 42.83 -24.86
N PRO A 401 -3.44 43.52 -24.89
CA PRO A 401 -2.13 42.89 -24.72
C PRO A 401 -1.93 42.37 -23.28
N ALA A 402 -1.15 41.31 -23.13
CA ALA A 402 -0.91 40.64 -21.86
C ALA A 402 -0.26 41.57 -20.82
N PRO A 403 -0.75 41.61 -19.56
CA PRO A 403 -0.11 42.35 -18.50
C PRO A 403 1.16 41.66 -18.03
N SER A 404 2.25 42.42 -17.92
CA SER A 404 3.52 41.96 -17.36
C SER A 404 3.36 41.51 -15.91
N LEU A 405 3.79 40.29 -15.58
CA LEU A 405 3.82 39.81 -14.20
C LEU A 405 4.80 40.65 -13.35
N PRO A 406 4.42 41.08 -12.13
CA PRO A 406 5.35 41.72 -11.22
C PRO A 406 6.39 40.72 -10.73
N LEU A 407 7.65 41.15 -10.67
CA LEU A 407 8.73 40.37 -10.06
C LEU A 407 8.46 40.16 -8.56
N PRO A 408 8.81 38.99 -7.99
CA PRO A 408 8.66 38.76 -6.55
C PRO A 408 9.59 39.70 -5.76
N PRO A 409 9.15 40.21 -4.59
CA PRO A 409 9.99 41.05 -3.74
C PRO A 409 11.17 40.26 -3.15
N PRO A 410 12.30 40.93 -2.82
CA PRO A 410 13.45 40.26 -2.23
C PRO A 410 13.13 39.69 -0.85
N VAL A 411 13.58 38.46 -0.60
CA VAL A 411 13.40 37.76 0.67
C VAL A 411 14.26 38.42 1.75
N SER A 412 13.63 38.99 2.77
CA SER A 412 14.31 39.55 3.93
C SER A 412 14.91 38.43 4.83
N PRO A 413 16.08 38.65 5.47
CA PRO A 413 16.73 37.65 6.29
C PRO A 413 15.95 37.37 7.59
N PHE A 414 16.02 36.11 8.04
CA PHE A 414 15.29 35.60 9.21
C PHE A 414 15.61 36.37 10.51
N PHE A 415 14.55 36.73 11.21
CA PHE A 415 14.61 37.36 12.52
C PHE A 415 14.83 36.30 13.61
N VAL A 416 15.97 36.34 14.30
CA VAL A 416 16.27 35.43 15.43
C VAL A 416 15.65 36.02 16.71
N PRO A 417 14.68 35.34 17.36
CA PRO A 417 14.12 35.82 18.61
C PRO A 417 15.16 35.72 19.74
N LYS A 418 15.36 36.82 20.47
CA LYS A 418 16.20 36.84 21.68
C LYS A 418 15.57 35.96 22.77
N ARG A 419 16.41 35.20 23.49
CA ARG A 419 16.02 34.55 24.76
C ARG A 419 15.51 35.61 25.73
N ALA A 420 14.43 35.29 26.45
CA ALA A 420 14.01 36.05 27.62
C ALA A 420 14.72 35.48 28.86
N ASP A 421 15.39 36.34 29.62
CA ASP A 421 16.01 35.95 30.88
C ASP A 421 14.94 35.78 31.97
N SER A 422 14.85 34.59 32.56
CA SER A 422 14.02 34.35 33.74
C SER A 422 14.77 34.74 35.01
N ALA A 423 14.43 35.91 35.56
CA ALA A 423 14.98 36.39 36.82
C ALA A 423 14.46 35.57 38.02
N GLN A 424 15.33 35.41 39.02
CA GLN A 424 15.02 34.79 40.31
C GLN A 424 14.03 35.64 41.11
N LEU A 425 13.17 34.97 41.90
CA LEU A 425 12.52 35.58 43.06
C LEU A 425 12.66 34.63 44.25
N HIS A 426 13.45 35.05 45.23
CA HIS A 426 13.47 34.50 46.59
C HIS A 426 12.42 35.22 47.43
N ALA A 427 11.50 34.47 48.04
CA ALA A 427 10.83 34.75 49.31
C ALA A 427 10.21 33.45 49.83
#